data_AF-A0A7L4TIP3-F1
#
_entry.id   AF-A0A7L4TIP3-F1
#
_cell.length_a   1.000
_cell.length_b   1.000
_cell.length_c   1.000
_cell.angle_alpha   90.00
_cell.angle_beta   90.00
_cell.angle_gamma   90.00
#
_symmetry.space_group_name_H-M   'P 1'
#
loop_
_entity.id
_entity.type
_entity.pdbx_description
1 polymer ?
#
loop_
_entity_poly.entity_id
_entity_poly.type
_entity_poly.pdbx_seq_one_letter_code
_entity_poly.pdbx_strand_id
1 'polypeptide(L)'
;MIKKIFIVLAILIVSFSFYYYWQNRYVELRPVLSKEYTRPIIVFQNDYYRIAERNETPPNFYENIRYVLGRENQDYIEKDGIIYIKYKYMNDLEMIWNHTLKTNNLKWYKTQRRMDSINGDDYKKYKFHQ
;
A
#
# COMPACT_ATOMS: atom_id res chain seq x y z
N MET A 1 -26.20 -16.51 -35.58
CA MET A 1 -26.09 -15.50 -34.50
C MET A 1 -25.41 -16.06 -33.25
N ILE A 2 -25.77 -17.27 -32.81
CA ILE A 2 -25.20 -17.96 -31.64
C ILE A 2 -23.66 -17.97 -31.62
N LYS A 3 -23.00 -18.31 -32.74
CA LYS A 3 -21.52 -18.29 -32.85
C LYS A 3 -20.90 -16.91 -32.57
N LYS A 4 -21.56 -15.81 -32.96
CA LYS A 4 -21.08 -14.44 -32.70
C LYS A 4 -21.20 -14.08 -31.22
N ILE A 5 -22.26 -14.55 -30.54
CA ILE A 5 -22.46 -14.34 -29.10
C ILE A 5 -21.36 -15.04 -28.30
N PHE A 6 -21.02 -16.29 -28.65
CA PHE A 6 -19.92 -17.02 -28.00
C PHE A 6 -18.57 -16.32 -28.16
N ILE A 7 -18.28 -15.73 -29.33
CA ILE A 7 -17.05 -14.96 -29.55
C ILE A 7 -17.01 -13.73 -28.64
N VAL A 8 -18.11 -12.98 -28.56
CA VAL A 8 -18.20 -11.80 -27.67
C VAL A 8 -18.03 -12.19 -26.20
N LEU A 9 -18.65 -13.29 -25.77
CA LEU A 9 -18.52 -13.81 -24.41
C LEU A 9 -17.08 -14.25 -24.10
N ALA A 10 -16.42 -14.92 -25.04
CA ALA A 10 -15.02 -15.31 -24.88
C ALA A 10 -14.10 -14.09 -24.72
N ILE A 11 -14.29 -13.05 -25.54
CA ILE A 11 -13.53 -11.79 -25.45
C ILE A 11 -13.76 -11.12 -24.09
N LEU A 12 -15.00 -11.06 -23.61
CA LEU A 12 -15.34 -10.51 -22.30
C LEU A 12 -14.63 -11.28 -21.18
N ILE A 13 -14.69 -12.61 -21.19
CA ILE A 13 -14.03 -13.45 -20.17
C ILE A 13 -12.52 -13.18 -20.16
N VAL A 14 -11.86 -13.22 -21.33
CA VAL A 14 -10.42 -12.97 -21.43
C VAL A 14 -10.06 -11.58 -20.94
N SER A 15 -10.84 -10.56 -21.32
CA SER A 15 -10.60 -9.17 -20.89
C SER A 15 -10.77 -9.01 -19.37
N PHE A 16 -11.79 -9.65 -18.79
CA PHE A 16 -12.03 -9.61 -17.35
C PHE A 16 -10.95 -10.36 -16.58
N SER A 17 -10.52 -11.53 -17.07
CA SER A 17 -9.40 -12.29 -16.49
C SER A 17 -8.10 -11.49 -16.52
N PHE A 18 -7.81 -10.82 -17.63
CA PHE A 18 -6.63 -9.95 -17.74
C PHE A 18 -6.70 -8.79 -16.75
N TYR A 19 -7.83 -8.09 -16.68
CA TYR A 19 -8.04 -7.01 -15.71
C TYR A 19 -7.89 -7.50 -14.27
N TYR A 20 -8.52 -8.63 -13.92
CA TYR A 20 -8.45 -9.20 -12.58
C TYR A 20 -7.02 -9.60 -12.21
N TYR A 21 -6.29 -10.23 -13.12
CA TYR A 21 -4.88 -10.56 -12.93
C TYR A 21 -4.04 -9.30 -12.70
N TRP A 22 -4.23 -8.27 -13.53
CA TRP A 22 -3.49 -7.02 -13.44
C TRP A 22 -3.70 -6.31 -12.09
N GLN A 23 -4.94 -6.25 -11.61
CA GLN A 23 -5.28 -5.60 -10.34
C GLN A 23 -4.77 -6.36 -9.10
N ASN A 24 -4.63 -7.68 -9.18
CA ASN A 24 -4.18 -8.53 -8.07
C ASN A 24 -2.67 -8.80 -8.08
N ARG A 25 -1.93 -8.30 -9.07
CA ARG A 25 -0.47 -8.40 -9.09
C ARG A 25 0.14 -7.60 -7.95
N TYR A 26 1.15 -8.16 -7.30
CA TYR A 26 1.92 -7.47 -6.27
C TYR A 26 2.94 -6.52 -6.88
N VAL A 27 3.00 -5.30 -6.35
CA VAL A 27 3.88 -4.22 -6.78
C VAL A 27 4.58 -3.61 -5.57
N GLU A 28 5.81 -3.16 -5.78
CA GLU A 28 6.64 -2.57 -4.72
C GLU A 28 5.94 -1.34 -4.13
N LEU A 29 5.71 -1.37 -2.82
CA LEU A 29 5.16 -0.25 -2.08
C LEU A 29 6.23 0.83 -1.96
N ARG A 30 5.93 2.01 -2.48
CA ARG A 30 6.81 3.17 -2.45
C ARG A 30 6.08 4.35 -1.82
N PRO A 31 6.78 5.23 -1.09
CA PRO A 31 6.15 6.36 -0.43
C PRO A 31 5.55 7.31 -1.46
N VAL A 32 4.49 7.99 -1.06
CA VAL A 32 3.94 9.11 -1.84
C VAL A 32 4.67 10.39 -1.42
N LEU A 33 5.24 11.07 -2.41
CA LEU A 33 5.94 12.35 -2.26
C LEU A 33 5.08 13.47 -2.84
N SER A 34 5.19 14.66 -2.23
CA SER A 34 4.59 15.86 -2.81
C SER A 34 5.44 16.35 -3.99
N LYS A 35 4.77 16.76 -5.08
CA LYS A 35 5.38 17.36 -6.27
C LYS A 35 5.80 18.83 -6.03
N GLU A 36 6.52 19.12 -4.94
CA GLU A 36 7.17 20.43 -4.68
C GLU A 36 6.34 21.55 -4.00
N TYR A 37 5.25 21.25 -3.27
CA TYR A 37 4.57 22.31 -2.51
C TYR A 37 5.15 22.48 -1.09
N THR A 38 5.63 23.69 -0.79
CA THR A 38 6.13 24.14 0.53
C THR A 38 5.02 24.34 1.57
N ARG A 39 3.77 23.98 1.27
CA ARG A 39 2.61 24.20 2.15
C ARG A 39 2.06 22.85 2.64
N PRO A 40 1.71 22.73 3.93
CA PRO A 40 1.05 21.55 4.44
C PRO A 40 -0.32 21.44 3.75
N ILE A 41 -0.45 20.49 2.84
CA ILE A 41 -1.68 20.21 2.13
C ILE A 41 -2.62 19.52 3.13
N ILE A 42 -3.69 20.23 3.52
CA ILE A 42 -4.68 19.77 4.51
C ILE A 42 -5.63 18.73 3.90
N VAL A 43 -5.76 18.68 2.56
CA VAL A 43 -6.69 17.82 1.82
C VAL A 43 -5.94 17.10 0.71
N PHE A 44 -6.03 15.77 0.66
CA PHE A 44 -5.42 14.98 -0.40
C PHE A 44 -6.00 15.37 -1.78
N GLN A 45 -5.14 15.84 -2.69
CA GLN A 45 -5.49 16.06 -4.09
C GLN A 45 -4.46 15.35 -4.95
N ASN A 46 -4.92 14.43 -5.78
CA ASN A 46 -4.08 13.49 -6.53
C ASN A 46 -3.00 14.19 -7.37
N ASP A 47 -3.32 15.37 -7.91
CA ASP A 47 -2.41 16.13 -8.78
C ASP A 47 -1.12 16.57 -8.08
N TYR A 48 -1.16 16.79 -6.77
CA TYR A 48 0.00 17.26 -5.97
C TYR A 48 0.93 16.15 -5.53
N TYR A 49 0.61 14.88 -5.81
CA TYR A 49 1.32 13.75 -5.27
C TYR A 49 1.83 12.83 -6.38
N ARG A 50 2.99 12.24 -6.16
CA ARG A 50 3.55 11.19 -7.01
C ARG A 50 4.12 10.08 -6.14
N ILE A 51 4.14 8.88 -6.69
CA ILE A 51 4.87 7.77 -6.07
C ILE A 51 6.38 8.04 -6.24
N ALA A 52 7.14 7.83 -5.17
CA ALA A 52 8.59 7.96 -5.18
C ALA A 52 9.24 6.99 -6.17
N GLU A 53 10.36 7.40 -6.75
CA GLU A 53 11.25 6.49 -7.43
C GLU A 53 12.02 5.61 -6.43
N ARG A 54 12.63 4.52 -6.91
CA ARG A 54 13.28 3.54 -6.03
C ARG A 54 14.44 4.14 -5.24
N ASN A 55 15.20 5.02 -5.86
CA ASN A 55 16.30 5.80 -5.28
C ASN A 55 15.83 6.88 -4.28
N GLU A 56 14.58 7.31 -4.36
CA GLU A 56 14.00 8.32 -3.46
C GLU A 56 13.35 7.69 -2.21
N THR A 57 13.18 6.37 -2.19
CA THR A 57 12.61 5.65 -1.04
C THR A 57 13.64 5.61 0.11
N PRO A 58 13.31 6.16 1.29
CA PRO A 58 14.20 6.07 2.45
C PRO A 58 14.46 4.62 2.84
N PRO A 59 15.68 4.22 3.23
CA PRO A 59 16.00 2.83 3.56
C PRO A 59 15.21 2.31 4.78
N ASN A 60 14.85 3.20 5.71
CA ASN A 60 14.02 2.88 6.88
C ASN A 60 12.51 2.86 6.59
N PHE A 61 12.09 3.16 5.36
CA PHE A 61 10.68 3.21 4.98
C PHE A 61 10.01 1.84 5.19
N TYR A 62 10.66 0.77 4.73
CA TYR A 62 10.08 -0.58 4.77
C TYR A 62 9.89 -1.12 6.19
N GLU A 63 10.81 -0.81 7.11
CA GLU A 63 10.65 -1.20 8.53
C GLU A 63 9.44 -0.51 9.16
N ASN A 64 9.31 0.80 8.93
CA ASN A 64 8.25 1.61 9.53
C ASN A 64 6.87 1.33 8.90
N ILE A 65 6.81 1.18 7.57
CA ILE A 65 5.56 0.89 6.84
C ILE A 65 5.05 -0.52 7.17
N ARG A 66 5.93 -1.50 7.46
CA ARG A 66 5.54 -2.84 7.93
C ARG A 66 4.64 -2.77 9.16
N TYR A 67 5.02 -1.94 10.12
CA TYR A 67 4.25 -1.75 11.35
C TYR A 67 2.91 -1.07 11.09
N VAL A 68 2.87 -0.06 10.22
CA VAL A 68 1.63 0.63 9.83
C VAL A 68 0.65 -0.35 9.17
N LEU A 69 1.09 -1.11 8.18
CA LEU A 69 0.25 -2.05 7.44
C LEU A 69 -0.27 -3.18 8.33
N GLY A 70 0.58 -3.72 9.22
CA GLY A 70 0.18 -4.74 10.17
C GLY A 70 -0.90 -4.27 11.15
N ARG A 71 -0.85 -3.01 11.58
CA ARG A 71 -1.87 -2.42 12.48
C ARG A 71 -3.19 -2.16 11.77
N GLU A 72 -3.14 -1.83 10.49
CA GLU A 72 -4.31 -1.51 9.67
C GLU A 72 -4.91 -2.75 8.99
N ASN A 73 -4.37 -3.94 9.28
CA ASN A 73 -4.74 -5.21 8.66
C ASN A 73 -4.72 -5.15 7.13
N GLN A 74 -3.76 -4.39 6.58
CA GLN A 74 -3.60 -4.26 5.14
C GLN A 74 -2.82 -5.46 4.60
N ASP A 75 -3.33 -6.12 3.56
CA ASP A 75 -2.64 -7.23 2.89
C ASP A 75 -1.32 -6.75 2.26
N TYR A 76 -0.21 -7.39 2.62
CA TYR A 76 1.09 -7.20 1.96
C TYR A 76 1.91 -8.49 1.91
N ILE A 77 2.91 -8.51 1.03
CA ILE A 77 3.96 -9.54 0.99
C ILE A 77 5.30 -8.86 1.22
N GLU A 78 6.17 -9.48 1.99
CA GLU A 78 7.55 -9.05 2.19
C GLU A 78 8.51 -9.97 1.43
N LYS A 79 9.42 -9.40 0.65
CA LYS A 79 10.51 -10.12 -0.03
C LYS A 79 11.80 -9.32 0.10
N ASP A 80 12.86 -9.92 0.62
CA ASP A 80 14.16 -9.27 0.82
C ASP A 80 14.08 -7.94 1.60
N GLY A 81 13.19 -7.87 2.59
CA GLY A 81 12.92 -6.66 3.37
C GLY A 81 12.14 -5.56 2.64
N ILE A 82 11.73 -5.80 1.39
CA ILE A 82 10.89 -4.91 0.58
C ILE A 82 9.43 -5.34 0.68
N ILE A 83 8.54 -4.36 0.85
CA ILE A 83 7.11 -4.60 0.98
C ILE A 83 6.41 -4.41 -0.36
N TYR A 84 5.53 -5.35 -0.68
CA TYR A 84 4.72 -5.37 -1.88
C TYR A 84 3.24 -5.42 -1.52
N ILE A 85 2.43 -4.62 -2.22
CA ILE A 85 0.97 -4.58 -2.07
C ILE A 85 0.29 -4.90 -3.41
N LYS A 86 -0.98 -5.30 -3.41
CA LYS A 86 -1.73 -5.52 -4.65
C LYS A 86 -1.88 -4.21 -5.44
N TYR A 87 -1.77 -4.27 -6.76
CA TYR A 87 -1.81 -3.09 -7.64
C TYR A 87 -3.06 -2.22 -7.44
N LYS A 88 -4.22 -2.85 -7.20
CA LYS A 88 -5.46 -2.12 -6.89
C LYS A 88 -5.34 -1.15 -5.72
N TYR A 89 -4.54 -1.50 -4.71
CA TYR A 89 -4.30 -0.68 -3.52
C TYR A 89 -3.29 0.43 -3.78
N MET A 90 -2.33 0.19 -4.68
CA MET A 90 -1.35 1.21 -5.07
C MET A 90 -1.97 2.37 -5.85
N ASN A 91 -3.06 2.12 -6.58
CA ASN A 91 -3.80 3.16 -7.29
C ASN A 91 -4.61 4.08 -6.35
N ASP A 92 -4.85 3.65 -5.11
CA ASP A 92 -5.44 4.48 -4.07
C ASP A 92 -4.35 5.35 -3.44
N LEU A 93 -4.00 6.42 -4.13
CA LEU A 93 -2.91 7.30 -3.71
C LEU A 93 -3.20 8.00 -2.38
N GLU A 94 -4.48 8.18 -2.01
CA GLU A 94 -4.86 8.73 -0.71
C GLU A 94 -4.50 7.75 0.40
N MET A 95 -4.82 6.47 0.23
CA MET A 95 -4.44 5.43 1.18
C MET A 95 -2.91 5.30 1.30
N ILE A 96 -2.18 5.25 0.19
CA ILE A 96 -0.71 5.18 0.24
C ILE A 96 -0.11 6.43 0.89
N TRP A 97 -0.67 7.61 0.61
CA TRP A 97 -0.27 8.85 1.26
C TRP A 97 -0.51 8.81 2.78
N ASN A 98 -1.68 8.35 3.21
CA ASN A 98 -2.01 8.21 4.63
C ASN A 98 -1.05 7.26 5.36
N HIS A 99 -0.71 6.12 4.75
CA HIS A 99 0.29 5.22 5.33
C HIS A 99 1.68 5.88 5.36
N THR A 100 2.08 6.55 4.26
CA THR A 100 3.35 7.27 4.17
C THR A 100 3.49 8.34 5.27
N LEU A 101 2.41 9.09 5.54
CA LEU A 101 2.40 10.07 6.63
C LEU A 101 2.57 9.42 8.01
N LYS A 102 1.89 8.30 8.27
CA LYS A 102 2.02 7.56 9.54
C LYS A 102 3.42 6.99 9.72
N THR A 103 4.00 6.47 8.64
CA THR A 103 5.38 5.97 8.58
C THR A 103 6.40 7.07 8.91
N ASN A 104 6.18 8.29 8.44
CA ASN A 104 7.07 9.43 8.71
C ASN A 104 6.78 10.13 10.05
N ASN A 105 5.66 9.83 10.71
CA ASN A 105 5.25 10.49 11.94
C ASN A 105 5.75 9.73 13.19
N LEU A 106 6.93 10.13 13.68
CA LEU A 106 7.54 9.55 14.88
C LEU A 106 6.64 9.65 16.13
N LYS A 107 5.84 10.72 16.25
CA LYS A 107 4.91 10.91 17.39
C LYS A 107 3.81 9.86 17.34
N TRP A 108 3.22 9.64 16.16
CA TRP A 108 2.23 8.59 15.95
C TRP A 108 2.80 7.22 16.31
N TYR A 109 3.99 6.89 15.81
CA TYR A 109 4.66 5.61 16.08
C TYR A 109 4.89 5.38 17.58
N LYS A 110 5.46 6.38 18.29
CA LYS A 110 5.68 6.30 19.75
C LYS A 110 4.38 6.13 20.53
N THR A 111 3.32 6.82 20.14
CA THR A 111 1.99 6.67 20.77
C THR A 111 1.44 5.26 20.58
N GLN A 112 1.52 4.72 19.37
CA GLN A 112 1.03 3.36 19.08
C GLN A 112 1.82 2.30 19.87
N ARG A 113 3.15 2.40 19.91
CA ARG A 113 3.99 1.48 20.71
C ARG A 113 3.68 1.56 22.20
N ARG A 114 3.40 2.75 22.73
CA ARG A 114 2.97 2.92 24.13
C ARG A 114 1.63 2.27 24.39
N MET A 115 0.66 2.39 23.47
CA MET A 115 -0.63 1.71 23.58
C MET A 115 -0.49 0.19 23.53
N ASP A 116 0.35 -0.35 22.64
CA ASP A 116 0.61 -1.79 22.55
C ASP A 116 1.21 -2.33 23.87
N SER A 117 2.13 -1.57 24.48
CA SER A 117 2.72 -1.89 25.78
C SER A 117 1.70 -1.86 26.92
N ILE A 118 0.78 -0.89 26.91
CA ILE A 118 -0.29 -0.78 27.92
C ILE A 118 -1.30 -1.92 27.76
N ASN A 119 -1.65 -2.28 26.54
CA ASN A 119 -2.64 -3.31 26.24
C ASN A 119 -2.08 -4.74 26.38
N GLY A 120 -0.77 -4.91 26.61
CA GLY A 120 -0.12 -6.22 26.66
C GLY A 120 -0.04 -6.92 25.31
N ASP A 121 -0.25 -6.19 24.21
CA ASP A 121 -0.22 -6.67 22.83
C ASP A 121 1.19 -6.75 22.24
N ASP A 122 2.21 -6.48 23.06
CA ASP A 122 3.59 -6.55 22.64
C ASP A 122 3.88 -7.99 22.15
N TYR A 123 4.46 -8.10 20.95
CA TYR A 123 5.04 -9.28 20.31
C TYR A 123 4.21 -10.53 19.93
N LYS A 124 2.99 -10.80 20.42
CA LYS A 124 2.33 -12.12 20.14
C LYS A 124 1.57 -12.26 18.81
N LYS A 125 1.24 -11.17 18.09
CA LYS A 125 0.39 -11.27 16.89
C LYS A 125 1.13 -11.39 15.55
N TYR A 126 2.42 -11.06 15.49
CA TYR A 126 3.19 -11.03 14.23
C TYR A 126 3.77 -12.39 13.79
N LYS A 127 3.42 -13.49 14.47
CA LYS A 127 3.94 -14.85 14.18
C LYS A 127 3.02 -15.73 13.34
N PHE A 128 1.86 -15.25 12.92
CA PHE A 128 0.95 -16.04 12.07
C PHE A 128 0.84 -15.41 10.69
N HIS A 129 1.84 -15.68 9.85
CA HIS A 129 1.72 -15.90 8.40
C HIS A 129 3.08 -16.42 7.91
N GLN A 130 3.41 -17.66 8.29
CA GLN A 130 4.28 -18.55 7.51
C GLN A 130 3.39 -19.45 6.66
#